data_AF-A0A2J4RF42-F1
#
_entry.id   AF-A0A2J4RF42-F1
#
_cell.length_a   1.000
_cell.length_b   1.000
_cell.length_c   1.000
_cell.angle_alpha   90.00
_cell.angle_beta   90.00
_cell.angle_gamma   90.00
#
_symmetry.space_group_name_H-M   'P 1'
#
loop_
_entity.id
_entity.type
_entity.pdbx_description
1 polymer ?
#
loop_
_entity_poly.entity_id
_entity_poly.type
_entity_poly.pdbx_seq_one_letter_code
_entity_poly.pdbx_strand_id
1 'polypeptide(L)' 'MRIPRIHHPEPITTGSQIALSDDAANHVGRVLRMGKGQAI' A
#
# COMPACT_ATOMS: atom_id res chain seq x y z
N MET A 1 3.87 8.00 -15.36
CA MET A 1 3.10 6.89 -14.76
C MET A 1 2.60 7.35 -13.40
N ARG A 2 1.31 7.14 -13.09
CA ARG A 2 0.65 7.64 -11.87
C ARG A 2 0.94 6.73 -10.67
N ILE A 3 1.07 7.29 -9.47
CA ILE A 3 1.19 6.53 -8.21
C ILE A 3 -0.16 5.84 -7.90
N PRO A 4 -0.20 4.52 -7.64
CA PRO A 4 -1.45 3.80 -7.34
C PRO A 4 -2.04 4.29 -6.02
N ARG A 5 -3.36 4.26 -5.89
CA ARG A 5 -4.06 4.63 -4.64
C ARG A 5 -4.57 3.36 -3.97
N ILE A 6 -4.20 3.15 -2.71
CA ILE A 6 -4.61 1.99 -1.92
C ILE A 6 -5.53 2.46 -0.78
N HIS A 7 -6.66 1.78 -0.58
CA HIS A 7 -7.61 2.11 0.50
C HIS A 7 -7.12 1.56 1.84
N HIS A 8 -7.21 2.38 2.89
CA HIS A 8 -7.02 1.98 4.28
C HIS A 8 -8.20 2.50 5.11
N PRO A 9 -8.91 1.64 5.87
CA PRO A 9 -10.15 2.02 6.54
C PRO A 9 -9.95 2.93 7.75
N GLU A 10 -8.77 2.90 8.38
CA GLU A 10 -8.47 3.63 9.61
C GLU A 10 -7.67 4.92 9.33
N PRO A 11 -7.69 5.90 10.24
CA PRO A 11 -6.85 7.10 10.12
C PRO A 11 -5.35 6.76 10.14
N ILE A 12 -4.60 7.35 9.21
CA ILE A 12 -3.15 7.14 9.11
C ILE A 12 -2.42 8.27 9.85
N THR A 13 -1.48 7.89 10.72
CA THR A 13 -0.58 8.85 11.38
C THR A 13 0.70 9.03 10.56
N THR A 14 1.08 10.27 10.29
CA THR A 14 2.30 10.59 9.54
C THR A 14 3.54 10.04 10.24
N GLY A 15 4.41 9.36 9.49
CA GLY A 15 5.65 8.77 10.01
C GLY A 15 5.48 7.41 10.70
N SER A 16 4.25 6.89 10.82
CA SER A 16 4.00 5.54 11.33
C SER A 16 4.18 4.48 10.24
N GLN A 17 4.57 3.27 10.67
CA GLN A 17 4.49 2.08 9.82
C GLN A 17 3.17 1.37 10.08
N ILE A 18 2.42 1.08 9.02
CA ILE A 18 1.15 0.37 9.10
C ILE A 18 1.23 -0.91 8.28
N ALA A 19 0.57 -1.97 8.77
CA ALA A 19 0.34 -3.16 7.98
C ALA A 19 -0.80 -2.89 6.98
N LEU A 20 -0.64 -3.37 5.75
CA LEU A 20 -1.74 -3.41 4.79
C LEU A 20 -2.73 -4.50 5.19
N SER A 21 -4.00 -4.32 4.84
CA SER A 21 -4.96 -5.42 4.88
C SER A 21 -4.58 -6.50 3.86
N ASP A 22 -5.08 -7.73 4.04
CA ASP A 22 -4.75 -8.85 3.16
C ASP A 22 -5.06 -8.56 1.68
N ASP A 23 -6.18 -7.90 1.41
CA ASP A 23 -6.58 -7.51 0.05
C ASP A 23 -5.60 -6.47 -0.55
N ALA A 24 -5.27 -5.43 0.21
CA ALA A 24 -4.32 -4.41 -0.21
C ALA A 24 -2.91 -4.99 -0.42
N ALA A 25 -2.46 -5.88 0.46
CA ALA A 25 -1.17 -6.56 0.34
C ALA A 25 -1.12 -7.45 -0.91
N ASN A 26 -2.18 -8.20 -1.20
CA ASN A 26 -2.29 -9.01 -2.42
C ASN A 26 -2.29 -8.14 -3.67
N HIS A 27 -3.01 -7.03 -3.68
CA HIS A 27 -3.02 -6.11 -4.80
C HIS A 27 -1.64 -5.51 -5.05
N VAL A 28 -0.96 -5.02 -4.02
CA VAL A 28 0.37 -4.40 -4.12
C VAL A 28 1.45 -5.42 -4.52
N GLY A 29 1.53 -6.56 -3.83
CA GLY A 29 2.60 -7.52 -4.01
C GLY A 29 2.42 -8.47 -5.20
N ARG A 30 1.20 -8.97 -5.43
CA ARG A 30 0.95 -10.00 -6.46
C ARG A 30 0.48 -9.41 -7.78
N VAL A 31 -0.43 -8.42 -7.74
CA VAL A 31 -1.03 -7.83 -8.95
C VAL A 31 -0.13 -6.74 -9.51
N LEU A 32 0.21 -5.74 -8.70
CA LEU A 32 1.07 -4.64 -9.11
C LEU A 32 2.57 -4.99 -9.09
N ARG A 33 2.94 -6.10 -8.42
CA ARG A 33 4.31 -6.61 -8.31
C ARG A 33 5.27 -5.56 -7.75
N MET A 34 4.80 -4.79 -6.78
CA MET A 34 5.58 -3.68 -6.24
C MET A 34 6.70 -4.17 -5.33
N GLY A 35 7.84 -3.48 -5.39
CA GLY A 35 9.02 -3.73 -4.58
C GLY A 35 9.21 -2.70 -3.46
N LYS A 36 10.14 -3.00 -2.54
CA LYS A 36 10.53 -2.07 -1.46
C LYS A 36 10.96 -0.71 -2.05
N GLY A 37 10.51 0.39 -1.43
CA GLY A 37 10.87 1.76 -1.83
C GLY A 37 10.04 2.36 -2.96
N GLN A 38 9.08 1.62 -3.53
CA GLN A 38 8.14 2.18 -4.50
C GLN A 38 7.02 2.96 -3.79
N ALA A 39 6.62 4.10 -4.37
CA ALA A 39 5.61 4.98 -3.80
C ALA A 39 4.18 4.45 -4.03
N ILE A 40 3.33 4.59 -3.01
CA ILE A 40 1.88 4.32 -3.00
C ILE A 40 1.13 5.43 -2.24
#